data_AF-C2FUC3-F1
#
_entry.id   AF-C2FUC3-F1
#
_cell.length_a   1.000
_cell.length_b   1.000
_cell.length_c   1.000
_cell.angle_alpha   90.00
_cell.angle_beta   90.00
_cell.angle_gamma   90.00
#
_symmetry.space_group_name_H-M   'P 1'
#
loop_
_entity.id
_entity.type
_entity.pdbx_description
1 polymer ?
#
loop_
_entity_poly.entity_id
_entity_poly.type
_entity_poly.pdbx_seq_one_letter_code
_entity_poly.pdbx_strand_id
1 'polypeptide(L)'
;MKIITQLFLILILLGGKQVAMAHAVWIESKASASKNQPHDVKIFYGEYASGEKESTDKWYSDLKHLEVWLTTPDNQRVKLDVKDEQGHLATSFVPEKDGVYYISTVHATKDLGGTTKYNFSSWRLCV
;
A
#
# COMPACT_ATOMS: atom_id res chain seq x y z
N MET A 1 -23.24 3.93 45.82
CA MET A 1 -21.82 4.21 45.50
C MET A 1 -21.22 3.18 44.53
N LYS A 2 -21.27 1.87 44.81
CA LYS A 2 -20.72 0.82 43.93
C LYS A 2 -21.20 0.88 42.46
N ILE A 3 -22.51 1.07 42.24
CA ILE A 3 -23.09 1.14 40.88
C ILE A 3 -22.57 2.36 40.10
N ILE A 4 -22.39 3.51 40.77
CA ILE A 4 -21.84 4.72 40.14
C ILE A 4 -20.38 4.50 39.77
N THR A 5 -19.59 3.87 40.65
CA THR A 5 -18.19 3.50 40.36
C THR A 5 -18.09 2.50 39.19
N GLN A 6 -18.99 1.52 39.12
CA GLN A 6 -19.05 0.55 38.02
C GLN A 6 -19.44 1.21 36.69
N LEU A 7 -20.42 2.11 36.69
CA LEU A 7 -20.81 2.89 35.52
C LEU A 7 -19.66 3.80 35.03
N PHE A 8 -18.92 4.40 35.96
CA PHE A 8 -17.76 5.23 35.63
C PHE A 8 -16.63 4.40 35.00
N LEU A 9 -16.38 3.19 35.51
CA LEU A 9 -15.42 2.24 34.91
C LEU A 9 -15.83 1.79 33.51
N ILE A 10 -17.12 1.50 33.29
CA ILE A 10 -17.65 1.14 31.97
C ILE A 10 -17.51 2.31 30.98
N LEU A 11 -17.77 3.54 31.43
CA LEU A 11 -17.63 4.74 30.58
C LEU A 11 -16.17 4.97 30.16
N ILE A 12 -15.21 4.73 31.04
CA ILE A 12 -13.77 4.81 30.72
C ILE A 12 -13.37 3.71 29.71
N LEU A 13 -13.88 2.49 29.88
CA LEU A 13 -13.59 1.38 28.96
C LEU A 13 -14.20 1.58 27.57
N LEU A 14 -15.36 2.23 27.46
CA LEU A 14 -16.04 2.50 26.20
C LEU A 14 -15.60 3.83 25.54
N GLY A 15 -14.98 4.74 26.29
CA GLY A 15 -14.61 6.08 25.81
C GLY A 15 -13.25 6.18 25.12
N GLY A 16 -12.42 5.12 25.17
CA GLY A 16 -11.11 5.12 24.53
C GLY A 16 -11.20 4.92 23.01
N LYS A 17 -10.69 5.87 22.23
CA LYS A 17 -10.42 5.62 20.81
C LYS A 17 -9.28 4.59 20.74
N GLN A 18 -9.60 3.34 20.46
CA GLN A 18 -8.59 2.34 20.10
C GLN A 18 -8.07 2.68 18.72
N VAL A 19 -6.96 3.43 18.66
CA VAL A 19 -6.27 3.72 17.40
C VAL A 19 -5.44 2.49 17.05
N ALA A 20 -6.02 1.60 16.26
CA ALA A 20 -5.24 0.57 15.60
C ALA A 20 -4.46 1.25 14.47
N MET A 21 -3.15 1.39 14.65
CA MET A 21 -2.25 1.84 13.58
C MET A 21 -1.95 0.63 12.70
N ALA A 22 -2.52 0.63 11.50
CA ALA A 22 -2.31 -0.43 10.53
C ALA A 22 -1.67 0.21 9.29
N HIS A 23 -0.35 0.13 9.23
CA HIS A 23 0.38 0.57 8.05
C HIS A 23 -0.13 -0.15 6.80
N ALA A 24 -0.23 0.60 5.71
CA ALA A 24 -0.71 0.14 4.43
C ALA A 24 0.41 0.22 3.38
N VAL A 25 0.28 -0.58 2.34
CA VAL A 25 0.98 -0.36 1.07
C VAL A 25 0.02 0.39 0.15
N TRP A 26 0.46 1.47 -0.49
CA TRP A 26 -0.37 2.17 -1.49
C TRP A 26 0.44 2.60 -2.70
N ILE A 27 -0.27 2.81 -3.81
CA ILE A 27 0.31 3.17 -5.11
C ILE A 27 -0.11 4.60 -5.45
N GLU A 28 0.86 5.44 -5.77
CA GLU A 28 0.66 6.79 -6.28
C GLU A 28 1.15 6.90 -7.72
N SER A 29 0.34 7.51 -8.57
CA SER A 29 0.66 7.84 -9.96
C SER A 29 -0.29 8.92 -10.46
N LYS A 30 0.05 9.55 -11.61
CA LYS A 30 -0.90 10.44 -12.30
C LYS A 30 -2.16 9.66 -12.67
N ALA A 31 -3.32 10.31 -12.63
CA ALA A 31 -4.58 9.68 -13.02
C ALA A 31 -4.62 9.28 -14.50
N SER A 32 -3.90 10.03 -15.34
CA SER A 32 -3.81 9.77 -16.77
C SER A 32 -2.36 9.60 -17.23
N ALA A 33 -2.17 8.72 -18.22
CA ALA A 33 -0.91 8.53 -18.91
C ALA A 33 -0.96 9.08 -20.34
N SER A 34 0.20 9.44 -20.88
CA SER A 34 0.30 9.86 -22.28
C SER A 34 0.89 8.74 -23.10
N LYS A 35 0.22 8.40 -24.21
CA LYS A 35 0.67 7.38 -25.15
C LYS A 35 2.11 7.65 -25.58
N ASN A 36 2.94 6.61 -25.57
CA ASN A 36 4.36 6.64 -25.91
C ASN A 36 5.21 7.57 -25.02
N GLN A 37 4.73 7.94 -23.83
CA GLN A 37 5.52 8.66 -22.84
C GLN A 37 5.65 7.86 -21.54
N PRO A 38 6.78 7.98 -20.81
CA PRO A 38 6.93 7.36 -19.50
C PRO A 38 5.83 7.81 -18.53
N HIS A 39 5.27 6.85 -17.80
CA HIS A 39 4.36 7.06 -16.70
C HIS A 39 4.98 6.54 -15.40
N ASP A 40 5.28 7.46 -14.49
CA ASP A 40 5.92 7.15 -13.22
C ASP A 40 4.91 6.65 -12.19
N VAL A 41 5.36 5.66 -11.41
CA VAL A 41 4.59 5.00 -10.36
C VAL A 41 5.44 4.92 -9.11
N LYS A 42 4.86 5.31 -7.97
CA LYS A 42 5.48 5.24 -6.66
C LYS A 42 4.67 4.32 -5.76
N ILE A 43 5.34 3.49 -4.98
CA ILE A 43 4.72 2.59 -4.01
C ILE A 43 5.30 2.91 -2.64
N PHE A 44 4.42 3.17 -1.69
CA PHE A 44 4.77 3.57 -0.34
C PHE A 44 4.28 2.54 0.66
N TYR A 45 4.94 2.53 1.81
CA TYR A 45 4.53 1.81 3.00
C TYR A 45 4.49 2.80 4.16
N GLY A 46 3.47 2.74 5.03
CA GLY A 46 3.21 3.86 5.93
C GLY A 46 1.79 3.92 6.48
N GLU A 47 1.50 4.95 7.28
CA GLU A 47 0.14 5.27 7.70
C GLU A 47 -0.48 6.23 6.68
N TYR A 48 -1.37 5.69 5.85
CA TYR A 48 -1.99 6.44 4.75
C TYR A 48 -2.82 7.62 5.26
N ALA A 49 -3.53 7.49 6.39
CA ALA A 49 -4.41 8.53 6.90
C ALA A 49 -3.64 9.76 7.43
N SER A 50 -2.42 9.57 7.93
CA SER A 50 -1.54 10.66 8.38
C SER A 50 -0.55 11.11 7.31
N GLY A 51 -0.40 10.36 6.22
CA GLY A 51 0.62 10.59 5.19
C GLY A 51 2.03 10.21 5.62
N GLU A 52 2.17 9.52 6.75
CA GLU A 52 3.43 9.02 7.25
C GLU A 52 3.98 7.93 6.31
N LYS A 53 5.26 8.05 5.95
CA LYS A 53 5.95 7.13 5.04
C LYS A 53 7.09 6.48 5.81
N GLU A 54 7.04 5.16 5.86
CA GLU A 54 8.08 4.35 6.44
C GLU A 54 9.20 4.06 5.45
N SER A 55 10.38 3.85 6.00
CA SER A 55 11.52 3.42 5.20
C SER A 55 11.35 1.97 4.76
N THR A 56 11.68 1.69 3.50
CA THR A 56 11.61 0.36 2.88
C THR A 56 12.61 -0.64 3.45
N ASP A 57 13.58 -0.19 4.27
CA ASP A 57 14.67 -1.00 4.83
C ASP A 57 14.49 -1.42 6.30
N LYS A 58 13.47 -0.92 7.02
CA LYS A 58 13.30 -1.17 8.47
C LYS A 58 12.36 -2.33 8.80
N TRP A 59 11.06 -2.08 8.87
CA TRP A 59 10.09 -3.00 9.49
C TRP A 59 9.68 -4.17 8.58
N TYR A 60 9.47 -3.88 7.30
CA TYR A 60 9.22 -4.88 6.27
C TYR A 60 10.26 -4.73 5.17
N SER A 61 11.51 -5.03 5.53
CA SER A 61 12.65 -4.98 4.59
C SER A 61 12.50 -5.91 3.38
N ASP A 62 11.50 -6.79 3.39
CA ASP A 62 11.09 -7.62 2.25
C ASP A 62 10.22 -6.87 1.23
N LEU A 63 9.72 -5.67 1.56
CA LEU A 63 9.00 -4.82 0.60
C LEU A 63 9.88 -4.38 -0.57
N LYS A 64 11.20 -4.31 -0.44
CA LYS A 64 12.09 -4.10 -1.60
C LYS A 64 11.99 -5.20 -2.66
N HIS A 65 11.37 -6.34 -2.32
CA HIS A 65 11.10 -7.46 -3.22
C HIS A 65 9.64 -7.51 -3.69
N LEU A 66 8.88 -6.45 -3.42
CA LEU A 66 7.48 -6.34 -3.79
C LEU A 66 7.32 -6.46 -5.31
N GLU A 67 6.52 -7.41 -5.75
CA GLU A 67 6.18 -7.54 -7.16
C GLU A 67 5.09 -6.53 -7.53
N VAL A 68 5.38 -5.72 -8.55
CA VAL A 68 4.40 -4.80 -9.14
C VAL A 68 4.07 -5.28 -10.55
N TRP A 69 2.78 -5.35 -10.83
CA TRP A 69 2.22 -5.87 -12.07
C TRP A 69 1.35 -4.82 -12.74
N LEU A 70 1.57 -4.61 -14.03
CA LEU A 70 0.72 -3.83 -14.92
C LEU A 70 -0.24 -4.78 -15.66
N THR A 71 -1.53 -4.53 -15.59
CA THR A 71 -2.52 -5.11 -16.49
C THR A 71 -2.85 -4.07 -17.57
N THR A 72 -2.60 -4.40 -18.83
CA THR A 72 -2.82 -3.54 -20.00
C THR A 72 -4.30 -3.55 -20.44
N PRO A 73 -4.72 -2.64 -21.35
CA PRO A 73 -6.10 -2.60 -21.86
C PRO A 73 -6.57 -3.88 -22.57
N ASP A 74 -5.64 -4.69 -23.06
CA ASP A 74 -5.89 -6.01 -23.67
C ASP A 74 -5.75 -7.18 -22.67
N ASN A 75 -5.75 -6.89 -21.36
CA ASN A 75 -5.67 -7.85 -20.25
C ASN A 75 -4.35 -8.63 -20.16
N GLN A 76 -3.27 -8.16 -20.79
CA GLN A 76 -1.95 -8.75 -20.57
C GLN A 76 -1.40 -8.29 -19.22
N ARG A 77 -0.80 -9.21 -18.45
CA ARG A 77 -0.09 -8.87 -17.21
C ARG A 77 1.41 -8.82 -17.45
N VAL A 78 2.01 -7.69 -17.15
CA VAL A 78 3.44 -7.42 -17.31
C VAL A 78 4.02 -7.12 -15.93
N LYS A 79 5.08 -7.84 -15.55
CA LYS A 79 5.82 -7.54 -14.33
C LYS A 79 6.67 -6.30 -14.58
N LEU A 80 6.63 -5.33 -13.68
CA LEU A 80 7.41 -4.09 -13.78
C LEU A 80 8.73 -4.22 -13.01
N ASP A 81 9.75 -3.53 -13.52
CA ASP A 81 11.06 -3.43 -12.87
C ASP A 81 11.02 -2.37 -11.78
N VAL A 82 10.94 -2.84 -10.53
CA VAL A 82 10.85 -1.98 -9.34
C VAL A 82 12.24 -1.66 -8.81
N LYS A 83 12.48 -0.39 -8.50
CA LYS A 83 13.69 0.11 -7.85
C LYS A 83 13.35 0.60 -6.46
N ASP A 84 14.21 0.26 -5.50
CA ASP A 84 14.12 0.81 -4.15
C ASP A 84 14.83 2.18 -4.12
N GLU A 85 14.06 3.23 -3.91
CA GLU A 85 14.54 4.60 -3.73
C GLU A 85 14.36 5.02 -2.26
N GLN A 86 15.07 6.06 -1.82
CA GLN A 86 14.94 6.50 -0.42
C GLN A 86 13.48 6.88 -0.10
N GLY A 87 12.85 6.07 0.75
CA GLY A 87 11.49 6.27 1.27
C GLY A 87 10.36 5.79 0.37
N HIS A 88 10.62 5.14 -0.77
CA HIS A 88 9.59 4.51 -1.60
C HIS A 88 10.17 3.58 -2.67
N LEU A 89 9.33 2.69 -3.18
CA LEU A 89 9.65 1.94 -4.39
C LEU A 89 9.18 2.73 -5.62
N ALA A 90 9.99 2.73 -6.67
CA ALA A 90 9.72 3.43 -7.91
C ALA A 90 9.72 2.46 -9.11
N THR A 91 8.82 2.69 -10.04
CA THR A 91 8.80 2.02 -11.34
C THR A 91 8.18 2.94 -12.38
N SER A 92 8.35 2.62 -13.66
CA SER A 92 7.63 3.29 -14.73
C SER A 92 7.24 2.31 -15.84
N PHE A 93 6.28 2.71 -16.66
CA PHE A 93 5.92 2.01 -17.89
C PHE A 93 5.60 3.01 -18.99
N VAL A 94 5.58 2.55 -20.24
CA VAL A 94 5.20 3.36 -21.40
C VAL A 94 3.88 2.82 -21.95
N PRO A 95 2.77 3.57 -21.93
CA PRO A 95 1.51 3.13 -22.50
C PRO A 95 1.60 3.11 -24.03
N GLU A 96 1.36 1.96 -24.65
CA GLU A 96 1.41 1.79 -26.11
C GLU A 96 0.02 1.88 -26.75
N LYS A 97 -1.03 1.62 -25.97
CA LYS A 97 -2.43 1.57 -26.40
C LYS A 97 -3.29 2.53 -25.58
N ASP A 98 -4.33 3.03 -26.20
CA ASP A 98 -5.35 3.82 -25.52
C ASP A 98 -6.24 2.88 -24.71
N GLY A 99 -6.62 3.29 -23.49
CA GLY A 99 -7.50 2.52 -22.63
C GLY A 99 -7.02 2.47 -21.19
N VAL A 100 -7.69 1.64 -20.39
CA VAL A 100 -7.46 1.57 -18.95
C VAL A 100 -6.33 0.60 -18.63
N TYR A 101 -5.35 1.06 -17.86
CA TYR A 101 -4.29 0.27 -17.28
C TYR A 101 -4.54 0.08 -15.77
N TYR A 102 -4.19 -1.08 -15.24
CA TYR A 102 -4.23 -1.35 -13.80
C TYR A 102 -2.85 -1.68 -13.28
N ILE A 103 -2.40 -0.93 -12.27
CA ILE A 103 -1.19 -1.23 -11.53
C ILE A 103 -1.60 -1.96 -10.26
N SER A 104 -0.91 -3.05 -9.95
CA SER A 104 -1.28 -3.93 -8.85
C SER A 104 -0.08 -4.50 -8.15
N THR A 105 -0.21 -4.72 -6.85
CA THR A 105 0.76 -5.47 -6.06
C THR A 105 0.02 -6.35 -5.05
N VAL A 106 0.57 -7.54 -4.81
CA VAL A 106 0.14 -8.45 -3.74
C VAL A 106 1.41 -9.02 -3.12
N HIS A 107 1.59 -8.78 -1.83
CA HIS A 107 2.79 -9.18 -1.10
C HIS A 107 2.43 -9.80 0.23
N ALA A 108 2.64 -11.11 0.31
CA ALA A 108 2.57 -11.80 1.58
C ALA A 108 3.89 -11.59 2.32
N THR A 109 3.81 -11.08 3.54
CA THR A 109 4.97 -10.90 4.43
C THR A 109 5.73 -12.21 4.59
N LYS A 110 7.07 -12.11 4.57
CA LYS A 110 7.96 -13.28 4.73
C LYS A 110 7.75 -13.94 6.09
N ASP A 111 7.77 -13.14 7.15
CA ASP A 111 7.72 -13.59 8.53
C ASP A 111 6.33 -13.40 9.13
N LEU A 112 6.01 -14.19 10.16
CA LEU A 112 4.74 -14.08 10.86
C LEU A 112 4.78 -12.95 11.89
N GLY A 113 3.71 -12.16 11.96
CA GLY A 113 3.42 -11.33 13.12
C GLY A 113 2.79 -12.19 14.21
N GLY A 114 3.63 -12.78 15.06
CA GLY A 114 3.19 -13.78 16.02
C GLY A 114 2.71 -15.05 15.31
N THR A 115 1.40 -15.30 15.31
CA THR A 115 0.77 -16.44 14.60
C THR A 115 0.10 -16.04 13.29
N THR A 116 0.14 -14.76 12.91
CA THR A 116 -0.58 -14.21 11.76
C THR A 116 0.35 -13.94 10.58
N LYS A 117 -0.05 -14.39 9.38
CA LYS A 117 0.62 -14.01 8.13
C LYS A 117 -0.11 -12.82 7.50
N TYR A 118 0.57 -11.68 7.37
CA TYR A 118 -0.01 -10.51 6.74
C TYR A 118 0.17 -10.54 5.23
N ASN A 119 -0.82 -10.03 4.51
CA ASN A 119 -0.79 -9.86 3.06
C ASN A 119 -1.22 -8.44 2.71
N PHE A 120 -0.36 -7.73 2.00
CA PHE A 120 -0.62 -6.39 1.51
C PHE A 120 -1.05 -6.45 0.04
N SER A 121 -2.15 -5.80 -0.30
CA SER A 121 -2.62 -5.73 -1.68
C SER A 121 -3.13 -4.34 -2.03
N SER A 122 -2.69 -3.83 -3.17
CA SER A 122 -3.02 -2.46 -3.60
C SER A 122 -3.26 -2.43 -5.10
N TRP A 123 -4.21 -1.61 -5.53
CA TRP A 123 -4.61 -1.46 -6.93
C TRP A 123 -4.75 0.01 -7.28
N ARG A 124 -4.29 0.40 -8.47
CA ARG A 124 -4.42 1.75 -9.01
C ARG A 124 -4.79 1.69 -10.48
N LEU A 125 -5.90 2.33 -10.83
CA LEU A 125 -6.35 2.51 -12.21
C LEU A 125 -5.65 3.72 -12.82
N CYS A 126 -5.23 3.63 -14.08
CA CYS A 126 -4.73 4.75 -14.88
C CYS A 126 -5.40 4.74 -16.26
N VAL A 127 -5.72 5.92 -16.79
CA VAL A 127 -6.38 6.10 -18.11
C VAL A 127 -5.45 6.71 -19.14
#